data_AF-A0A7S3J2T1-F1
#
_entry.id   AF-A0A7S3J2T1-F1
#
_cell.length_a   1.000
_cell.length_b   1.000
_cell.length_c   1.000
_cell.angle_alpha   90.00
_cell.angle_beta   90.00
_cell.angle_gamma   90.00
#
_symmetry.space_group_name_H-M   'P 1'
#
loop_
_entity.id
_entity.type
_entity.pdbx_description
1 polymer ?
#
loop_
_entity_poly.entity_id
_entity_poly.type
_entity_poly.pdbx_seq_one_letter_code
_entity_poly.pdbx_strand_id
1 'polypeptide(L)'
;FKRKEGPVDEFYGQITYNGTTVCEIQGSWLESISFNNKVYWQLDKYHMIKPIIPKKCLPSDCRYREDSVAFGEGDLVRSQKEKEKLEEFQRRDRKLRDDAAKNKAKNK
;
A
#
# COMPACT_ATOMS: atom_id res chain seq x y z
N PHE A 1 16.50 12.02 -10.25
CA PHE A 1 15.66 12.70 -9.23
C PHE A 1 16.56 13.06 -8.06
N LYS A 2 16.85 14.35 -7.84
CA LYS A 2 17.58 14.80 -6.65
C LYS A 2 16.58 15.50 -5.75
N ARG A 3 16.33 14.96 -4.56
CA ARG A 3 15.42 15.54 -3.56
C ARG A 3 16.15 16.71 -2.89
N LYS A 4 15.54 17.90 -2.89
CA LYS A 4 15.98 19.01 -2.02
C LYS A 4 15.59 18.68 -0.58
N GLU A 5 16.37 19.14 0.40
CA GLU A 5 15.99 19.05 1.81
C GLU A 5 14.65 19.78 2.03
N GLY A 6 13.68 19.06 2.60
CA GLY A 6 12.30 19.49 2.75
C GLY A 6 11.42 18.36 3.30
N PRO A 7 10.15 18.63 3.62
CA PRO A 7 9.18 17.64 4.06
C PRO A 7 9.18 16.38 3.21
N VAL A 8 8.82 15.22 3.81
CA VAL A 8 8.88 13.91 3.13
C VAL A 8 7.93 13.85 1.95
N ASP A 9 6.84 14.59 2.04
CA ASP A 9 5.73 14.66 1.11
C ASP A 9 5.89 15.68 -0.03
N GLU A 10 6.97 16.47 0.00
CA GLU A 10 7.26 17.43 -1.05
C GLU A 10 8.15 16.86 -2.15
N PHE A 11 7.87 17.29 -3.38
CA PHE A 11 8.73 17.00 -4.51
C PHE A 11 8.83 18.20 -5.46
N TYR A 12 10.00 18.27 -6.10
CA TYR A 12 10.28 19.18 -7.19
C TYR A 12 10.81 18.37 -8.37
N GLY A 13 10.35 18.68 -9.57
CA GLY A 13 10.73 18.00 -10.78
C GLY A 13 10.56 18.88 -12.01
N GLN A 14 11.04 18.38 -13.14
CA GLN A 14 10.90 19.04 -14.43
C GLN A 14 10.43 18.00 -15.46
N ILE A 15 9.48 18.38 -16.30
CA ILE A 15 9.11 17.63 -17.51
C ILE A 15 9.99 18.16 -18.63
N THR A 16 10.68 17.26 -19.31
CA THR A 16 11.48 17.59 -20.49
C THR A 16 10.88 16.95 -21.74
N TYR A 17 10.95 17.66 -22.85
CA TYR A 17 10.60 17.18 -24.18
C TYR A 17 11.75 17.49 -25.13
N ASN A 18 12.30 16.46 -25.78
CA ASN A 18 13.47 16.58 -26.65
C ASN A 18 14.65 17.34 -26.02
N GLY A 19 14.95 17.05 -24.75
CA GLY A 19 16.04 17.69 -24.01
C GLY A 19 15.75 19.13 -23.53
N THR A 20 14.58 19.69 -23.85
CA THR A 20 14.16 21.01 -23.41
C THR A 20 13.18 20.88 -22.24
N THR A 21 13.39 21.62 -21.16
CA THR A 21 12.41 21.68 -20.06
C THR A 21 11.16 22.42 -20.53
N VAL A 22 10.02 21.73 -20.51
CA VAL A 22 8.72 22.27 -20.91
C VAL A 22 7.84 22.64 -19.71
N CYS A 23 8.12 22.07 -18.54
CA CYS A 23 7.35 22.34 -17.34
C CYS A 23 8.16 22.09 -16.08
N GLU A 24 7.98 22.93 -15.07
CA GLU A 24 8.41 22.67 -13.70
C GLU A 24 7.23 22.16 -12.88
N ILE A 25 7.48 21.15 -12.07
CA ILE A 25 6.50 20.55 -11.15
C ILE A 25 6.99 20.79 -9.74
N GLN A 26 6.10 21.26 -8.87
CA GLN A 26 6.38 21.41 -7.45
C GLN A 26 5.12 21.22 -6.62
N GLY A 27 5.30 20.71 -5.41
CA GLY A 27 4.25 20.66 -4.39
C GLY A 27 4.36 19.46 -3.48
N SER A 28 3.29 19.22 -2.74
CA SER A 28 3.13 18.07 -1.84
C SER A 28 2.03 17.16 -2.35
N TRP A 29 2.27 15.84 -2.35
CA TRP A 29 1.22 14.86 -2.68
C TRP A 29 0.19 14.68 -1.56
N LEU A 30 0.38 15.33 -0.40
CA LEU A 30 -0.60 15.38 0.69
C LEU A 30 -1.38 16.70 0.73
N GLU A 31 -1.01 17.69 -0.09
CA GLU A 31 -1.66 19.00 -0.10
C GLU A 31 -2.09 19.42 -1.52
N SER A 32 -1.12 19.77 -2.37
CA SER A 32 -1.36 20.25 -3.71
C SER A 32 -0.15 20.12 -4.62
N ILE A 33 -0.41 19.95 -5.92
CA ILE A 33 0.62 19.83 -6.95
C ILE A 33 0.38 20.92 -8.00
N SER A 34 1.45 21.64 -8.32
CA SER A 34 1.46 22.74 -9.28
C SER A 34 2.44 22.49 -10.43
N PHE A 35 2.06 22.97 -11.62
CA PHE A 35 2.82 22.91 -12.85
C PHE A 35 2.97 24.33 -13.38
N ASN A 36 4.21 24.83 -13.54
CA ASN A 36 4.50 26.21 -13.94
C ASN A 36 3.69 27.25 -13.13
N ASN A 37 3.69 27.12 -11.80
CA ASN A 37 2.94 27.95 -10.85
C ASN A 37 1.40 27.90 -10.96
N LYS A 38 0.84 27.00 -11.77
CA LYS A 38 -0.61 26.74 -11.81
C LYS A 38 -0.93 25.47 -11.03
N VAL A 39 -1.86 25.53 -10.10
CA VAL A 39 -2.29 24.36 -9.32
C VAL A 39 -3.17 23.46 -10.18
N TYR A 40 -2.79 22.19 -10.32
CA TYR A 40 -3.55 21.19 -11.09
C TYR A 40 -4.24 20.17 -10.20
N TRP A 41 -3.67 19.86 -9.04
CA TRP A 41 -4.24 18.92 -8.09
C TRP A 41 -4.19 19.49 -6.67
N GLN A 42 -5.25 19.26 -5.90
CA GLN A 42 -5.39 19.63 -4.50
C GLN A 42 -6.17 18.53 -3.79
N LEU A 43 -5.68 18.07 -2.65
CA LEU A 43 -6.32 16.99 -1.89
C LEU A 43 -7.72 17.41 -1.42
N ASP A 44 -7.83 18.62 -0.85
CA ASP A 44 -9.07 19.11 -0.23
C ASP A 44 -10.17 19.51 -1.22
N LYS A 45 -9.83 19.62 -2.51
CA LYS A 45 -10.79 20.03 -3.55
C LYS A 45 -11.76 18.91 -3.93
N TYR A 46 -11.36 17.66 -3.75
CA TYR A 46 -12.13 16.51 -4.20
C TYR A 46 -12.70 15.73 -3.02
N HIS A 47 -14.00 15.49 -3.07
CA HIS A 47 -14.64 14.60 -2.11
C HIS A 47 -14.24 13.16 -2.41
N MET A 48 -13.73 12.46 -1.41
CA MET A 48 -13.42 11.04 -1.54
C MET A 48 -14.70 10.25 -1.78
N ILE A 49 -14.74 9.50 -2.89
CA ILE A 49 -15.82 8.55 -3.14
C ILE A 49 -15.61 7.37 -2.19
N LYS A 50 -16.55 7.16 -1.26
CA LYS A 50 -16.50 6.01 -0.36
C LYS A 50 -16.90 4.75 -1.13
N PRO A 51 -16.10 3.67 -1.07
CA PRO A 51 -16.49 2.41 -1.68
C PRO A 51 -17.74 1.83 -1.02
N ILE A 52 -18.59 1.17 -1.80
CA ILE A 52 -19.72 0.40 -1.26
C ILE A 52 -19.16 -0.85 -0.58
N ILE A 53 -19.33 -0.95 0.73
CA ILE A 53 -18.83 -2.08 1.50
C ILE A 53 -19.84 -3.23 1.43
N PRO A 54 -19.46 -4.40 0.88
CA PRO A 54 -20.35 -5.55 0.85
C PRO A 54 -20.61 -6.07 2.27
N LYS A 55 -21.88 -6.37 2.57
CA LYS A 55 -22.33 -6.86 3.89
C LYS A 55 -21.75 -8.23 4.27
N LYS A 56 -21.45 -9.09 3.29
CA LYS A 56 -20.96 -10.46 3.53
C LYS A 56 -19.68 -10.74 2.76
N CYS A 57 -18.58 -10.79 3.51
CA CYS A 57 -17.24 -11.29 3.15
C CYS A 57 -17.19 -12.72 2.60
N LEU A 58 -16.23 -13.05 1.73
CA LEU A 58 -15.65 -14.41 1.76
C LEU A 58 -15.03 -14.65 3.14
N PRO A 59 -15.03 -15.90 3.67
CA PRO A 59 -14.38 -16.20 4.95
C PRO A 59 -12.89 -15.87 4.99
N SER A 60 -12.22 -15.88 3.83
CA SER A 60 -10.81 -15.52 3.67
C SER A 60 -10.56 -14.01 3.49
N ASP A 61 -11.60 -13.17 3.58
CA ASP A 61 -11.47 -11.72 3.44
C ASP A 61 -10.61 -11.13 4.57
N CYS A 62 -9.77 -10.15 4.25
CA CYS A 62 -8.86 -9.54 5.22
C CYS A 62 -9.58 -8.86 6.39
N ARG A 63 -10.85 -8.49 6.23
CA ARG A 63 -11.67 -7.91 7.31
C ARG A 63 -11.95 -8.87 8.46
N TYR A 64 -11.87 -10.17 8.22
CA TYR A 64 -12.10 -11.19 9.25
C TYR A 64 -10.81 -11.65 9.92
N ARG A 65 -9.67 -11.06 9.55
CA ARG A 65 -8.40 -11.35 10.21
C ARG A 65 -8.46 -10.97 11.68
N GLU A 66 -8.29 -11.95 12.54
CA GLU A 66 -8.44 -11.82 13.99
C GLU A 66 -7.40 -10.85 14.58
N ASP A 67 -6.21 -10.79 14.00
CA ASP A 67 -5.17 -9.85 14.40
C ASP A 67 -5.55 -8.40 14.10
N SER A 68 -6.20 -8.15 12.96
CA SER A 68 -6.68 -6.83 12.56
C SER A 68 -7.90 -6.39 13.38
N VAL A 69 -8.80 -7.31 13.70
CA VAL A 69 -9.95 -7.05 14.59
C VAL A 69 -9.45 -6.69 15.99
N ALA A 70 -8.56 -7.50 16.58
CA ALA A 70 -7.99 -7.23 17.90
C ALA A 70 -7.21 -5.91 17.96
N PHE A 71 -6.50 -5.55 16.87
CA PHE A 71 -5.84 -4.26 16.76
C PHE A 71 -6.84 -3.09 16.76
N GLY A 72 -7.94 -3.22 16.00
CA GLY A 72 -9.02 -2.23 15.98
C GLY A 72 -9.73 -2.07 17.32
N GLU A 73 -9.76 -3.11 18.14
CA GLU A 73 -10.26 -3.11 19.52
C GLU A 73 -9.26 -2.51 20.53
N GLY A 74 -8.01 -2.24 20.12
CA GLY A 74 -6.93 -1.73 20.97
C GLY A 74 -6.19 -2.81 21.79
N ASP A 75 -6.52 -4.10 21.60
CA ASP A 75 -5.85 -5.21 22.27
C ASP A 75 -4.59 -5.62 21.49
N LEU A 76 -3.49 -4.92 21.78
CA LEU A 76 -2.19 -5.15 21.13
C LEU A 76 -1.61 -6.54 21.43
N VAL A 77 -1.87 -7.09 22.61
CA VAL A 77 -1.34 -8.40 23.03
C VAL A 77 -1.99 -9.50 22.21
N ARG A 78 -3.32 -9.49 22.13
CA ARG A 78 -4.08 -10.43 21.30
C ARG A 78 -3.77 -10.25 19.82
N SER A 79 -3.66 -9.02 19.35
CA SER A 79 -3.31 -8.73 17.96
C SER A 79 -1.98 -9.39 17.57
N GLN A 80 -0.94 -9.19 18.39
CA GLN A 80 0.37 -9.78 18.14
C GLN A 80 0.32 -11.32 18.14
N LYS A 81 -0.39 -11.91 19.10
CA LYS A 81 -0.55 -13.37 19.20
C LYS A 81 -1.24 -13.98 17.96
N GLU A 82 -2.35 -13.39 17.51
CA GLU A 82 -3.06 -13.90 16.33
C GLU A 82 -2.25 -13.68 15.04
N LYS A 83 -1.47 -12.60 14.96
CA LYS A 83 -0.54 -12.36 13.83
C LYS A 83 0.50 -13.46 13.74
N GLU A 84 1.19 -13.78 14.84
CA GLU A 84 2.22 -14.83 14.88
C GLU A 84 1.65 -16.18 14.45
N LYS A 85 0.48 -16.54 14.98
CA LYS A 85 -0.25 -17.75 14.62
C LYS A 85 -0.55 -17.81 13.12
N LEU A 86 -1.06 -16.73 12.54
CA LEU A 86 -1.36 -16.66 11.10
C LEU A 86 -0.09 -16.82 10.24
N GLU A 87 1.01 -16.16 10.62
CA GLU A 87 2.28 -16.29 9.92
C GLU A 87 2.86 -17.70 9.99
N GLU A 88 2.76 -18.38 11.14
CA GLU A 88 3.17 -19.77 11.27
C GLU A 88 2.39 -20.70 10.33
N PHE A 89 1.07 -20.52 10.26
CA PHE A 89 0.22 -21.27 9.33
C PHE A 89 0.66 -21.04 7.88
N GLN A 90 0.90 -19.79 7.48
CA GLN A 90 1.35 -19.45 6.13
C GLN A 90 2.75 -20.01 5.81
N ARG A 91 3.67 -20.02 6.78
CA ARG A 91 5.00 -20.61 6.64
C ARG A 91 4.92 -22.13 6.47
N ARG A 92 4.08 -22.81 7.26
CA ARG A 92 3.85 -24.27 7.14
C ARG A 92 3.23 -24.61 5.79
N ASP A 93 2.21 -23.88 5.36
CA ASP A 93 1.56 -24.06 4.06
C ASP A 93 2.54 -23.86 2.89
N ARG A 94 3.36 -22.81 2.94
CA ARG A 94 4.44 -22.58 1.95
C ARG A 94 5.39 -23.77 1.88
N LYS A 95 5.85 -24.28 3.03
CA LYS A 95 6.75 -25.44 3.07
C LYS A 95 6.12 -26.67 2.41
N LEU A 96 4.84 -26.94 2.69
CA LEU A 96 4.11 -28.05 2.07
C LEU A 96 4.02 -27.90 0.54
N ARG A 97 3.78 -26.67 0.04
CA ARG A 97 3.76 -26.41 -1.41
C ARG A 97 5.13 -26.62 -2.05
N ASP A 98 6.20 -26.16 -1.40
CA ASP A 98 7.56 -26.33 -1.91
C ASP A 98 7.97 -27.80 -1.95
N ASP A 99 7.63 -28.56 -0.91
CA ASP A 99 7.90 -30.01 -0.85
C ASP A 99 7.10 -30.77 -1.92
N ALA A 100 5.82 -30.41 -2.12
CA ALA A 100 5.01 -30.99 -3.19
C ALA A 100 5.56 -30.66 -4.59
N ALA A 101 6.04 -29.43 -4.81
CA ALA A 101 6.66 -29.04 -6.08
C ALA A 101 7.96 -29.81 -6.35
N LYS A 102 8.83 -29.98 -5.35
CA LYS A 102 10.05 -30.79 -5.45
C LYS A 102 9.73 -32.26 -5.77
N ASN A 103 8.71 -32.83 -5.12
CA ASN A 103 8.30 -34.21 -5.35
C ASN A 103 7.75 -34.41 -6.78
N LYS A 104 6.99 -33.45 -7.30
CA LYS A 104 6.55 -33.48 -8.72
C LYS A 104 7.72 -33.39 -9.70
N ALA A 105 8.75 -32.60 -9.40
CA ALA A 105 9.93 -32.47 -10.24
C ALA A 105 10.84 -33.72 -10.23
N LYS A 106 10.83 -34.50 -9.14
CA LYS A 106 11.58 -35.77 -9.04
C LYS A 106 10.88 -36.95 -9.74
N ASN A 107 9.55 -36.91 -9.85
CA ASN A 107 8.74 -37.97 -10.42
C ASN A 107 8.40 -37.74 -11.91
N LYS A 108 9.00 -36.74 -12.54
CA LYS A 108 8.90 -36.43 -13.98
C LYS A 108 10.25 -36.67 -14.63
#